data_AF-A0AAW8BBI0-F1
#
_entry.id   AF-A0AAW8BBI0-F1
#
_cell.length_a   1.000
_cell.length_b   1.000
_cell.length_c   1.000
_cell.angle_alpha   90.00
_cell.angle_beta   90.00
_cell.angle_gamma   90.00
#
_symmetry.space_group_name_H-M   'P 1'
#
loop_
_entity.id
_entity.type
_entity.pdbx_description
1 polymer ?
#
loop_
_entity_poly.entity_id
_entity_poly.type
_entity_poly.pdbx_seq_one_letter_code
_entity_poly.pdbx_strand_id
1 'polypeptide(L)'
;MENIFEEFKNKTRVLVLSTQPSVMKLLLEVLHFHGKDFDYYLENGQFNNSNSDFIILETADLVKATLFEPNIALITSEFSDDILLPLINKITAGGILIYHSSISEMVDQSENFFRKLEFTETDFQKSNNSFTLQTNIGEIPVSSSDENLIKNIDGVKLLSQQFGVMEEDFYEPVMSFT
;
A
#
# COMPACT_ATOMS: atom_id res chain seq x y z
N MET A 1 5.60 24.95 -3.10
CA MET A 1 5.71 23.51 -2.82
C MET A 1 7.18 23.19 -2.76
N GLU A 2 7.65 22.74 -1.61
CA GLU A 2 8.92 22.06 -1.48
C GLU A 2 8.90 20.83 -2.40
N ASN A 3 9.94 20.62 -3.20
CA ASN A 3 9.93 19.59 -4.23
C ASN A 3 10.23 18.23 -3.59
N ILE A 4 9.19 17.59 -3.04
CA ILE A 4 9.27 16.28 -2.34
C ILE A 4 10.00 15.23 -3.20
N PHE A 5 9.80 15.25 -4.52
CA PHE A 5 10.55 14.38 -5.41
C PHE A 5 12.05 14.64 -5.36
N GLU A 6 12.50 15.89 -5.45
CA GLU A 6 13.93 16.21 -5.42
C GLU A 6 14.60 15.79 -4.11
N GLU A 7 13.86 15.83 -2.99
CA GLU A 7 14.34 15.36 -1.70
C GLU A 7 14.59 13.84 -1.70
N PHE A 8 13.72 13.07 -2.37
CA PHE A 8 13.72 11.60 -2.30
C PHE A 8 14.08 10.88 -3.62
N LYS A 9 14.53 11.60 -4.64
CA LYS A 9 14.82 11.04 -5.98
C LYS A 9 15.88 9.93 -5.98
N ASN A 10 16.75 9.93 -4.98
CA ASN A 10 17.81 8.93 -4.83
C ASN A 10 17.38 7.71 -3.99
N LYS A 11 16.14 7.70 -3.47
CA LYS A 11 15.57 6.60 -2.71
C LYS A 11 14.57 5.82 -3.56
N THR A 12 14.24 4.61 -3.12
CA THR A 12 13.07 3.86 -3.59
C THR A 12 11.82 4.47 -2.97
N ARG A 13 11.00 5.11 -3.80
CA ARG A 13 9.78 5.82 -3.40
C ARG A 13 8.60 4.87 -3.46
N VAL A 14 7.98 4.63 -2.32
CA VAL A 14 6.86 3.71 -2.13
C VAL A 14 5.61 4.52 -1.83
N LEU A 15 4.71 4.62 -2.80
CA LEU A 15 3.44 5.33 -2.62
C LEU A 15 2.38 4.39 -2.02
N VAL A 16 1.70 4.84 -0.98
CA VAL A 16 0.42 4.30 -0.52
C VAL A 16 -0.65 5.36 -0.80
N LEU A 17 -1.42 5.14 -1.87
CA LEU A 17 -2.56 5.98 -2.20
C LEU A 17 -3.79 5.39 -1.51
N SER A 18 -4.17 5.98 -0.38
CA SER A 18 -5.31 5.56 0.44
C SER A 18 -5.93 6.75 1.17
N THR A 19 -7.26 6.73 1.29
CA THR A 19 -8.07 7.58 2.17
C THR A 19 -8.22 6.99 3.58
N GLN A 20 -7.71 5.77 3.80
CA GLN A 20 -7.90 4.99 5.02
C GLN A 20 -6.61 4.96 5.85
N PRO A 21 -6.53 5.69 6.97
CA PRO A 21 -5.32 5.72 7.81
C PRO A 21 -4.92 4.35 8.37
N SER A 22 -5.88 3.42 8.48
CA SER A 22 -5.66 2.06 8.96
C SER A 22 -4.79 1.23 8.02
N VAL A 23 -4.87 1.46 6.70
CA VAL A 23 -4.02 0.79 5.68
C VAL A 23 -2.55 1.13 5.92
N MET A 24 -2.24 2.42 6.04
CA MET A 24 -0.88 2.88 6.33
C MET A 24 -0.43 2.38 7.70
N LYS A 25 -1.28 2.51 8.73
CA LYS A 25 -0.95 2.03 10.08
C LYS A 25 -0.58 0.54 10.10
N LEU A 26 -1.35 -0.31 9.41
CA LEU A 26 -1.05 -1.73 9.31
C LEU A 26 0.27 -1.99 8.61
N LEU A 27 0.54 -1.31 7.49
CA LEU A 27 1.82 -1.44 6.78
C LEU A 27 3.00 -1.11 7.70
N LEU A 28 2.95 0.03 8.41
CA LEU A 28 4.01 0.44 9.32
C LEU A 28 4.18 -0.57 10.47
N GLU A 29 3.09 -1.10 11.02
CA GLU A 29 3.13 -2.11 12.08
C GLU A 29 3.80 -3.40 11.61
N VAL A 30 3.42 -3.90 10.43
CA VAL A 30 4.03 -5.08 9.81
C VAL A 30 5.52 -4.87 9.58
N LEU A 31 5.92 -3.75 8.99
CA LEU A 31 7.31 -3.48 8.65
C LEU A 31 8.17 -3.28 9.90
N HIS A 32 7.67 -2.59 10.93
CA HIS A 32 8.37 -2.47 12.21
C HIS A 32 8.48 -3.80 12.95
N PHE A 33 7.41 -4.61 12.95
CA PHE A 33 7.42 -5.93 13.59
C PHE A 33 8.54 -6.82 13.01
N HIS A 34 8.75 -6.74 11.70
CA HIS A 34 9.78 -7.49 10.98
C HIS A 34 11.13 -6.76 10.87
N GLY A 35 11.33 -5.68 11.62
CA GLY A 35 12.59 -4.94 11.67
C GLY A 35 13.06 -4.38 10.32
N LYS A 36 12.13 -3.95 9.47
CA LYS A 36 12.44 -3.36 8.16
C LYS A 36 12.78 -1.88 8.33
N ASP A 37 13.85 -1.44 7.66
CA ASP A 37 14.29 -0.05 7.67
C ASP A 37 13.62 0.76 6.55
N PHE A 38 12.91 1.82 6.89
CA PHE A 38 12.27 2.72 5.93
C PHE A 38 12.09 4.12 6.52
N ASP A 39 12.10 5.11 5.64
CA ASP A 39 11.69 6.46 5.92
C ASP A 39 10.21 6.63 5.58
N TYR A 40 9.57 7.69 6.08
CA TYR A 40 8.17 7.94 5.74
C TYR A 40 7.81 9.42 5.73
N TYR A 41 6.83 9.76 4.89
CA TYR A 41 6.13 11.03 4.89
C TYR A 41 4.63 10.74 4.77
N LEU A 42 3.89 10.96 5.86
CA LEU A 42 2.50 10.56 6.01
C LEU A 42 1.55 11.73 5.77
N GLU A 43 0.29 11.42 5.45
CA GLU A 43 -0.73 12.44 5.14
C GLU A 43 -1.09 13.27 6.38
N ASN A 44 -0.96 12.68 7.57
CA ASN A 44 -1.14 13.35 8.86
C ASN A 44 0.02 14.31 9.24
N GLY A 45 1.03 14.47 8.38
CA GLY A 45 2.18 15.33 8.58
C GLY A 45 3.34 14.71 9.37
N GLN A 46 3.24 13.44 9.78
CA GLN A 46 4.36 12.72 10.38
C GLN A 46 5.44 12.46 9.32
N PHE A 47 6.68 12.63 9.75
CA PHE A 47 7.84 12.52 8.88
C PHE A 47 9.02 11.88 9.63
N ASN A 48 9.69 10.95 8.96
CA ASN A 48 10.95 10.37 9.40
C ASN A 48 11.91 10.26 8.20
N ASN A 49 13.14 10.73 8.38
CA ASN A 49 14.21 10.63 7.40
C ASN A 49 15.50 10.22 8.12
N SER A 50 15.59 8.93 8.39
CA SER A 50 16.69 8.21 9.01
C SER A 50 17.72 7.69 8.00
N ASN A 51 17.66 8.15 6.75
CA ASN A 51 18.58 7.80 5.67
C ASN A 51 18.45 6.34 5.17
N SER A 52 17.23 5.79 5.21
CA SER A 52 16.92 4.50 4.58
C SER A 52 16.91 4.62 3.04
N ASP A 53 17.19 3.50 2.36
CA ASP A 53 17.06 3.36 0.90
C ASP A 53 15.59 3.43 0.44
N PHE A 54 14.63 3.17 1.33
CA PHE A 54 13.20 3.22 1.06
C PHE A 54 12.54 4.40 1.76
N ILE A 55 11.59 5.03 1.07
CA ILE A 55 10.67 5.99 1.69
C ILE A 55 9.22 5.65 1.35
N ILE A 56 8.37 5.59 2.37
CA ILE A 56 6.94 5.37 2.24
C ILE A 56 6.23 6.73 2.24
N LEU A 57 5.43 7.00 1.21
CA LEU A 57 4.72 8.25 0.98
C LEU A 57 3.22 7.97 1.02
N GLU A 58 2.52 8.51 2.02
CA GLU A 58 1.06 8.43 2.11
C GLU A 58 0.43 9.68 1.50
N THR A 59 -0.65 9.49 0.76
CA THR A 59 -1.52 10.60 0.34
C THR A 59 -2.88 10.06 -0.09
N ALA A 60 -3.92 10.88 0.01
CA ALA A 60 -5.19 10.68 -0.70
C ALA A 60 -5.34 11.64 -1.90
N ASP A 61 -4.48 12.65 -2.00
CA ASP A 61 -4.45 13.63 -3.08
C ASP A 61 -3.71 13.08 -4.31
N LEU A 62 -4.43 12.92 -5.41
CA LEU A 62 -3.92 12.41 -6.68
C LEU A 62 -2.90 13.35 -7.35
N VAL A 63 -3.08 14.66 -7.22
CA VAL A 63 -2.14 15.64 -7.75
C VAL A 63 -0.82 15.52 -7.00
N LYS A 64 -0.88 15.47 -5.66
CA LYS A 64 0.31 15.25 -4.82
C LYS A 64 0.99 13.91 -5.13
N ALA A 65 0.20 12.85 -5.33
CA ALA A 65 0.71 11.53 -5.71
C ALA A 65 1.51 11.57 -7.03
N THR A 66 1.06 12.31 -8.03
CA THR A 66 1.77 12.43 -9.32
C THR A 66 3.14 13.10 -9.19
N LEU A 67 3.33 13.93 -8.16
CA LEU A 67 4.60 14.60 -7.90
C LEU A 67 5.64 13.66 -7.28
N PHE A 68 5.28 12.49 -6.79
CA PHE A 68 6.22 11.58 -6.12
C PHE A 68 7.02 10.69 -7.07
N GLU A 69 6.53 10.49 -8.30
CA GLU A 69 7.13 9.59 -9.29
C GLU A 69 7.57 8.23 -8.69
N PRO A 70 6.63 7.45 -8.11
CA PRO A 70 6.95 6.31 -7.26
C PRO A 70 7.62 5.17 -8.01
N ASN A 71 8.48 4.42 -7.32
CA ASN A 71 9.03 3.15 -7.79
C ASN A 71 8.04 2.00 -7.55
N ILE A 72 7.34 2.04 -6.42
CA ILE A 72 6.33 1.07 -6.02
C ILE A 72 5.08 1.87 -5.63
N ALA A 73 3.91 1.50 -6.11
CA ALA A 73 2.65 2.15 -5.74
C ALA A 73 1.61 1.11 -5.33
N LEU A 74 0.95 1.33 -4.19
CA LEU A 74 -0.29 0.68 -3.79
C LEU A 74 -1.45 1.64 -4.02
N ILE A 75 -2.44 1.23 -4.81
CA ILE A 75 -3.73 1.92 -4.98
C ILE A 75 -4.83 1.07 -4.35
N THR A 76 -5.44 1.58 -3.29
CA THR A 76 -6.47 0.88 -2.52
C THR A 76 -7.86 0.97 -3.16
N SER A 77 -8.78 0.11 -2.72
CA SER A 77 -10.07 -0.16 -3.35
C SER A 77 -11.06 1.02 -3.40
N GLU A 78 -10.85 2.07 -2.61
CA GLU A 78 -11.68 3.27 -2.66
C GLU A 78 -11.47 4.14 -3.91
N PHE A 79 -10.38 3.90 -4.65
CA PHE A 79 -10.14 4.61 -5.90
C PHE A 79 -10.75 3.82 -7.06
N SER A 80 -11.62 4.50 -7.79
CA SER A 80 -12.09 4.09 -9.12
C SER A 80 -11.89 5.26 -10.09
N ASP A 81 -12.01 5.00 -11.39
CA ASP A 81 -12.18 6.01 -12.47
C ASP A 81 -10.91 6.52 -13.21
N ASP A 82 -11.18 7.29 -14.29
CA ASP A 82 -10.27 7.89 -15.27
C ASP A 82 -9.23 8.87 -14.70
N ILE A 83 -9.35 9.25 -13.43
CA ILE A 83 -8.49 10.23 -12.77
C ILE A 83 -7.12 9.66 -12.37
N LEU A 84 -6.94 8.33 -12.45
CA LEU A 84 -5.72 7.65 -12.03
C LEU A 84 -4.65 7.57 -13.12
N LEU A 85 -4.98 7.70 -14.41
CA LEU A 85 -3.98 7.61 -15.51
C LEU A 85 -2.78 8.54 -15.33
N PRO A 86 -2.96 9.82 -14.96
CA PRO A 86 -1.82 10.72 -14.75
C PRO A 86 -0.86 10.21 -13.69
N LEU A 87 -1.37 9.59 -12.63
CA LEU A 87 -0.56 8.98 -11.57
C LEU A 87 0.12 7.70 -12.05
N ILE A 88 -0.62 6.80 -12.69
CA ILE A 88 -0.09 5.52 -13.18
C ILE A 88 1.06 5.76 -14.17
N ASN A 89 0.92 6.76 -15.04
CA ASN A 89 1.96 7.16 -15.99
C ASN A 89 3.19 7.82 -15.33
N LYS A 90 3.10 8.20 -14.05
CA LYS A 90 4.22 8.72 -13.25
C LYS A 90 4.97 7.65 -12.46
N ILE A 91 4.50 6.41 -12.46
CA ILE A 91 5.26 5.30 -11.88
C ILE A 91 6.58 5.16 -12.64
N THR A 92 7.69 4.94 -11.93
CA THR A 92 9.01 4.77 -12.54
C THR A 92 9.01 3.52 -13.42
N ALA A 93 9.53 3.62 -14.65
CA ALA A 93 9.65 2.47 -15.56
C ALA A 93 10.47 1.33 -14.90
N GLY A 94 9.98 0.09 -15.02
CA GLY A 94 10.51 -1.08 -14.31
C GLY A 94 10.04 -1.21 -12.86
N GLY A 95 9.21 -0.27 -12.37
CA GLY A 95 8.62 -0.28 -11.04
C GLY A 95 7.51 -1.32 -10.85
N ILE A 96 6.74 -1.16 -9.77
CA ILE A 96 5.68 -2.09 -9.37
C ILE A 96 4.41 -1.32 -9.06
N LEU A 97 3.30 -1.74 -9.65
CA LEU A 97 1.95 -1.28 -9.32
C LEU A 97 1.17 -2.42 -8.65
N ILE A 98 0.78 -2.20 -7.40
CA ILE A 98 -0.15 -3.02 -6.64
C ILE A 98 -1.50 -2.31 -6.65
N TYR A 99 -2.55 -2.98 -7.10
CA TYR A 99 -3.84 -2.31 -7.32
C TYR A 99 -5.02 -3.24 -7.11
N HIS A 100 -6.13 -2.65 -6.66
CA HIS A 100 -7.39 -3.36 -6.55
C HIS A 100 -7.99 -3.65 -7.94
N SER A 101 -8.62 -4.81 -8.13
CA SER A 101 -9.20 -5.24 -9.40
C SER A 101 -10.26 -4.31 -9.99
N SER A 102 -10.84 -3.40 -9.19
CA SER A 102 -11.76 -2.38 -9.67
C SER A 102 -11.16 -1.41 -10.70
N ILE A 103 -9.82 -1.33 -10.79
CA ILE A 103 -9.14 -0.44 -11.74
C ILE A 103 -8.34 -1.19 -12.82
N SER A 104 -8.56 -2.50 -13.00
CA SER A 104 -7.80 -3.32 -13.97
C SER A 104 -7.88 -2.79 -15.40
N GLU A 105 -9.08 -2.40 -15.86
CA GLU A 105 -9.26 -1.82 -17.20
C GLU A 105 -8.40 -0.56 -17.40
N MET A 106 -8.27 0.25 -16.34
CA MET A 106 -7.48 1.47 -16.37
C MET A 106 -5.98 1.19 -16.41
N VAL A 107 -5.53 0.22 -15.61
CA VAL A 107 -4.13 -0.22 -15.58
C VAL A 107 -3.71 -0.84 -16.91
N ASP A 108 -4.64 -1.44 -17.65
CA ASP A 108 -4.39 -1.97 -19.00
C ASP A 108 -4.31 -0.90 -20.10
N GLN A 109 -4.85 0.30 -19.85
CA GLN A 109 -4.70 1.46 -20.74
C GLN A 109 -3.37 2.20 -20.56
N SER A 110 -2.60 1.93 -19.50
CA SER A 110 -1.32 2.59 -19.28
C SER A 110 -0.28 2.14 -20.31
N GLU A 111 0.43 3.11 -20.88
CA GLU A 111 1.54 2.87 -21.82
C GLU A 111 2.88 2.59 -21.11
N ASN A 112 2.92 2.70 -19.79
CA ASN A 112 4.13 2.61 -19.01
C ASN A 112 4.45 1.14 -18.63
N PHE A 113 5.74 0.79 -18.61
CA PHE A 113 6.17 -0.58 -18.33
C PHE A 113 6.52 -0.73 -16.84
N PHE A 114 5.62 -1.36 -16.09
CA PHE A 114 5.83 -1.75 -14.69
C PHE A 114 5.25 -3.15 -14.43
N ARG A 115 5.70 -3.80 -13.36
CA ARG A 115 5.11 -5.06 -12.89
C ARG A 115 3.73 -4.79 -12.29
N LYS A 116 2.72 -5.53 -12.74
CA LYS A 116 1.34 -5.46 -12.24
C LYS A 116 1.11 -6.54 -11.17
N LEU A 117 0.63 -6.15 -10.00
CA LEU A 117 0.23 -7.02 -8.89
C LEU A 117 -1.21 -6.68 -8.51
N GLU A 118 -2.16 -7.37 -9.12
CA GLU A 118 -3.58 -7.18 -8.84
C GLU A 118 -3.96 -7.89 -7.53
N PHE A 119 -4.85 -7.28 -6.75
CA PHE A 119 -5.53 -7.92 -5.63
C PHE A 119 -7.04 -7.71 -5.69
N THR A 120 -7.76 -8.62 -5.05
CA THR A 120 -9.20 -8.53 -4.82
C THR A 120 -9.47 -8.52 -3.32
N GLU A 121 -10.69 -8.18 -2.93
CA GLU A 121 -11.12 -8.35 -1.54
C GLU A 121 -10.94 -9.81 -1.12
N THR A 122 -10.28 -10.05 0.02
CA THR A 122 -10.16 -11.37 0.63
C THR A 122 -11.53 -11.81 1.14
N ASP A 123 -11.89 -13.09 1.00
CA ASP A 123 -13.10 -13.62 1.62
C ASP A 123 -12.99 -13.53 3.14
N PHE A 124 -14.00 -12.96 3.81
CA PHE A 124 -14.01 -12.83 5.27
C PHE A 124 -15.38 -13.10 5.89
N GLN A 125 -15.37 -13.55 7.14
CA GLN A 125 -16.55 -13.61 8.00
C GLN A 125 -16.47 -12.53 9.07
N LYS A 126 -17.60 -11.86 9.32
CA LYS A 126 -17.73 -10.85 10.38
C LYS A 126 -18.43 -11.47 11.59
N SER A 127 -17.80 -11.39 12.76
CA SER A 127 -18.39 -11.84 14.03
C SER A 127 -18.14 -10.79 15.11
N ASN A 128 -19.23 -10.19 15.61
CA ASN A 128 -19.20 -9.06 16.57
C ASN A 128 -18.29 -7.90 16.10
N ASN A 129 -17.11 -7.77 16.73
CA ASN A 129 -16.11 -6.72 16.52
C ASN A 129 -14.81 -7.26 15.89
N SER A 130 -14.85 -8.47 15.31
CA SER A 130 -13.68 -9.12 14.71
C SER A 130 -14.02 -9.67 13.33
N PHE A 131 -12.99 -9.81 12.50
CA PHE A 131 -13.08 -10.48 11.21
C PHE A 131 -12.29 -11.79 11.23
N THR A 132 -12.66 -12.72 10.37
CA THR A 132 -11.90 -13.95 10.11
C THR A 132 -11.68 -14.04 8.63
N LEU A 133 -10.43 -13.90 8.19
CA LEU A 133 -10.02 -14.01 6.80
C LEU A 133 -9.96 -15.47 6.39
N GLN A 134 -10.43 -15.78 5.20
CA GLN A 134 -10.24 -17.06 4.54
C GLN A 134 -8.99 -16.95 3.65
N THR A 135 -7.89 -17.58 4.07
CA THR A 135 -6.61 -17.50 3.37
C THR A 135 -6.16 -18.88 2.88
N ASN A 136 -5.18 -18.91 1.98
CA ASN A 136 -4.60 -20.16 1.49
C ASN A 136 -3.89 -20.98 2.58
N ILE A 137 -3.53 -20.36 3.70
CA ILE A 137 -2.89 -21.01 4.85
C ILE A 137 -3.86 -21.33 5.99
N GLY A 138 -5.16 -21.05 5.78
CA GLY A 138 -6.23 -21.30 6.76
C GLY A 138 -6.97 -20.04 7.19
N GLU A 139 -7.79 -20.17 8.23
CA GLU A 139 -8.55 -19.07 8.78
C GLU A 139 -7.66 -18.18 9.67
N ILE A 140 -7.63 -16.88 9.39
CA ILE A 140 -6.83 -15.92 10.16
C ILE A 140 -7.77 -14.94 10.88
N PRO A 141 -7.83 -14.94 12.23
CA PRO A 141 -8.60 -13.96 12.98
C PRO A 141 -7.91 -12.59 12.94
N VAL A 142 -8.69 -11.53 12.76
CA VAL A 142 -8.22 -10.13 12.75
C VAL A 142 -9.00 -9.35 13.79
N SER A 143 -8.28 -8.73 14.72
CA SER A 143 -8.83 -7.99 15.87
C SER A 143 -9.22 -6.54 15.54
N SER A 144 -9.41 -6.22 14.25
CA SER A 144 -9.85 -4.91 13.78
C SER A 144 -11.36 -4.88 13.54
N SER A 145 -11.98 -3.71 13.72
CA SER A 145 -13.36 -3.44 13.32
C SER A 145 -13.47 -2.68 12.00
N ASP A 146 -12.33 -2.35 11.36
CA ASP A 146 -12.30 -1.60 10.12
C ASP A 146 -12.45 -2.52 8.90
N GLU A 147 -13.66 -2.59 8.36
CA GLU A 147 -13.97 -3.39 7.18
C GLU A 147 -13.24 -2.90 5.92
N ASN A 148 -12.94 -1.60 5.81
CA ASN A 148 -12.26 -1.07 4.64
C ASN A 148 -10.79 -1.49 4.62
N LEU A 149 -10.15 -1.61 5.79
CA LEU A 149 -8.84 -2.23 5.93
C LEU A 149 -8.86 -3.68 5.43
N ILE A 150 -9.87 -4.46 5.84
CA ILE A 150 -10.00 -5.87 5.43
C ILE A 150 -10.09 -5.99 3.91
N LYS A 151 -10.84 -5.10 3.25
CA LYS A 151 -10.93 -5.07 1.78
C LYS A 151 -9.60 -4.79 1.08
N ASN A 152 -8.64 -4.20 1.79
CA ASN A 152 -7.33 -3.80 1.26
C ASN A 152 -6.17 -4.66 1.80
N ILE A 153 -6.45 -5.67 2.62
CA ILE A 153 -5.43 -6.39 3.37
C ILE A 153 -4.44 -7.14 2.47
N ASP A 154 -4.93 -7.73 1.38
CA ASP A 154 -4.07 -8.39 0.40
C ASP A 154 -3.19 -7.40 -0.38
N GLY A 155 -3.66 -6.16 -0.59
CA GLY A 155 -2.84 -5.08 -1.13
C GLY A 155 -1.69 -4.69 -0.20
N VAL A 156 -1.97 -4.59 1.11
CA VAL A 156 -0.93 -4.35 2.14
C VAL A 156 0.04 -5.52 2.23
N LYS A 157 -0.45 -6.76 2.12
CA LYS A 157 0.38 -7.97 2.08
C LYS A 157 1.36 -7.96 0.91
N LEU A 158 0.85 -7.74 -0.30
CA LEU A 158 1.67 -7.66 -1.52
C LEU A 158 2.72 -6.54 -1.43
N LEU A 159 2.38 -5.42 -0.80
CA LEU A 159 3.31 -4.33 -0.57
C LEU A 159 4.40 -4.70 0.45
N SER A 160 4.01 -5.36 1.54
CA SER A 160 4.94 -5.83 2.58
C SER A 160 5.96 -6.83 2.02
N GLN A 161 5.57 -7.65 1.04
CA GLN A 161 6.48 -8.54 0.31
C GLN A 161 7.58 -7.79 -0.46
N GLN A 162 7.33 -6.55 -0.89
CA GLN A 162 8.37 -5.73 -1.54
C GLN A 162 9.46 -5.26 -0.57
N PHE A 163 9.19 -5.33 0.74
CA PHE A 163 10.18 -5.14 1.82
C PHE A 163 10.75 -6.48 2.32
N GLY A 164 10.42 -7.59 1.67
CA GLY A 164 10.88 -8.93 2.03
C GLY A 164 10.22 -9.49 3.28
N VAL A 165 8.96 -9.14 3.55
CA VAL A 165 8.09 -9.86 4.52
C VAL A 165 7.41 -11.01 3.78
N MET A 166 7.53 -12.24 4.26
CA MET A 166 6.85 -13.38 3.61
C MET A 166 5.35 -13.37 3.87
N GLU A 167 4.57 -14.14 3.10
CA GLU A 167 3.10 -14.18 3.24
C GLU A 167 2.67 -14.69 4.62
N GLU A 168 3.32 -15.75 5.11
CA GLU A 168 3.07 -16.30 6.44
C GLU A 168 3.43 -15.31 7.55
N ASP A 169 4.53 -14.58 7.39
CA ASP A 169 5.05 -13.61 8.35
C ASP A 169 4.16 -12.36 8.44
N PHE A 170 3.47 -12.01 7.35
CA PHE A 170 2.55 -10.86 7.31
C PHE A 170 1.42 -10.99 8.34
N TYR A 171 0.87 -12.19 8.50
CA TYR A 171 -0.31 -12.39 9.35
C TYR A 171 -0.01 -12.36 10.86
N GLU A 172 1.25 -12.50 11.28
CA GLU A 172 1.63 -12.44 12.70
C GLU A 172 1.26 -11.09 13.36
N PRO A 173 1.73 -9.93 12.87
CA PRO A 173 1.30 -8.63 13.40
C PRO A 173 -0.17 -8.31 13.13
N VAL A 174 -0.76 -8.82 12.03
CA VAL A 174 -2.17 -8.61 11.68
C VAL A 174 -3.12 -9.17 12.76
N MET A 175 -2.80 -10.33 13.33
CA MET A 175 -3.65 -10.95 14.36
C MET A 175 -3.75 -10.10 15.64
N SER A 176 -2.70 -9.33 15.95
CA SER A 176 -2.64 -8.43 17.10
C SER A 176 -3.00 -6.96 16.78
N PHE A 177 -3.26 -6.63 15.51
CA PHE A 177 -3.54 -5.27 15.08
C PHE A 177 -4.85 -4.72 15.67
N THR A 178 -4.81 -3.49 16.20
CA THR A 178 -5.96 -2.79 16.82
C THR A 178 -6.14 -1.37 16.32
#